data_AF-A0A8J5Y573-F1
#
_entry.id   AF-A0A8J5Y573-F1
#
_cell.length_a   1.000
_cell.length_b   1.000
_cell.length_c   1.000
_cell.angle_alpha   90.00
_cell.angle_beta   90.00
_cell.angle_gamma   90.00
#
_symmetry.space_group_name_H-M   'P 1'
#
loop_
_entity.id
_entity.type
_entity.pdbx_description
1 polymer ?
#
loop_
_entity_poly.entity_id
_entity_poly.type
_entity_poly.pdbx_seq_one_letter_code
_entity_poly.pdbx_strand_id
1 'polypeptide(L)'
;MVTPWFSVLLLVSIVFSCFLAASAGDFYQEFDLTWGDKRAEILNGGRLLTLSLDKASGSGFRSKREYLFGRIDMQIKLVSGNSAGTVTAFYLSSEGPNHDEIDFEFLGNLSGDPYIVHTNVYSQGKGDREQQFYLWFDPTKNFHTYSIIWSPQRITFMVDNIPIRVFNNEESIGVPFPKNQPMKVYSSLWDADEWATRGGLVKTDWSKAPFKAYYKNFNAYSWNSVGTDVWRTQALDATGRRWLRWAQKYHMVYNYCADLKRFPHGRPSECRRSRFL
;
A
#
# COMPACT_ATOMS: atom_id res chain seq x y z
N MET A 1 -4.38 -47.66 -59.11
CA MET A 1 -4.55 -46.43 -58.29
C MET A 1 -5.05 -46.87 -56.93
N VAL A 2 -4.17 -46.90 -55.93
CA VAL A 2 -4.51 -47.26 -54.55
C VAL A 2 -3.89 -46.20 -53.66
N THR A 3 -4.73 -45.43 -52.98
CA THR A 3 -4.39 -44.33 -52.08
C THR A 3 -3.86 -44.85 -50.74
N PRO A 4 -2.77 -44.31 -50.17
CA PRO A 4 -2.39 -44.64 -48.80
C PRO A 4 -3.13 -43.73 -47.81
N TRP A 5 -3.77 -44.36 -46.82
CA TRP A 5 -4.37 -43.69 -45.68
C TRP A 5 -3.26 -43.31 -44.70
N PHE A 6 -2.99 -42.02 -44.54
CA PHE A 6 -2.17 -41.51 -43.45
C PHE A 6 -3.04 -41.40 -42.19
N SER A 7 -2.86 -42.33 -41.27
CA SER A 7 -3.41 -42.25 -39.91
C SER A 7 -2.62 -41.19 -39.12
N VAL A 8 -3.20 -40.00 -38.97
CA VAL A 8 -2.67 -38.96 -38.07
C VAL A 8 -3.11 -39.30 -36.65
N LEU A 9 -2.17 -39.80 -35.84
CA LEU A 9 -2.34 -39.95 -34.39
C LEU A 9 -2.36 -38.55 -33.75
N LEU A 10 -3.54 -38.09 -33.35
CA LEU A 10 -3.72 -36.86 -32.60
C LEU A 10 -3.36 -37.11 -31.13
N LEU A 11 -2.13 -36.76 -30.74
CA LEU A 11 -1.71 -36.70 -29.33
C LEU A 11 -2.40 -35.49 -28.66
N VAL A 12 -3.51 -35.75 -27.97
CA VAL A 12 -4.15 -34.75 -27.09
C VAL A 12 -3.33 -34.65 -25.81
N SER A 13 -2.40 -33.70 -25.77
CA SER A 13 -1.72 -33.30 -24.54
C SER A 13 -2.71 -32.56 -23.65
N ILE A 14 -3.28 -33.25 -22.65
CA ILE A 14 -4.07 -32.62 -21.60
C ILE A 14 -3.10 -31.82 -20.72
N VAL A 15 -2.98 -30.52 -20.99
CA VAL A 15 -2.32 -29.59 -20.09
C VAL A 15 -3.23 -29.40 -18.89
N PHE A 16 -2.94 -30.13 -17.81
CA PHE A 16 -3.55 -29.91 -16.50
C PHE A 16 -3.06 -28.54 -16.00
N SER A 17 -3.80 -27.49 -16.36
CA SER A 17 -3.60 -26.17 -15.78
C SER A 17 -4.12 -26.24 -14.36
N CYS A 18 -3.23 -26.50 -13.39
CA CYS A 18 -3.52 -26.26 -11.98
C CYS A 18 -3.80 -24.77 -11.81
N PHE A 19 -5.07 -24.39 -11.90
CA PHE A 19 -5.55 -23.14 -11.34
C PHE A 19 -5.35 -23.26 -9.82
N LEU A 20 -4.20 -22.78 -9.33
CA LEU A 20 -4.10 -22.36 -7.95
C LEU A 20 -5.07 -21.19 -7.83
N ALA A 21 -6.32 -21.49 -7.47
CA ALA A 21 -7.23 -20.50 -6.97
C ALA A 21 -6.55 -19.93 -5.73
N ALA A 22 -5.93 -18.76 -5.85
CA ALA A 22 -5.49 -18.00 -4.71
C ALA A 22 -6.75 -17.82 -3.83
N SER A 23 -6.78 -18.50 -2.69
CA SER A 23 -7.86 -18.33 -1.73
C SER A 23 -7.85 -16.86 -1.35
N ALA A 24 -8.86 -16.10 -1.78
CA ALA A 24 -9.04 -14.74 -1.30
C ALA A 24 -9.08 -14.79 0.23
N GLY A 25 -8.22 -14.01 0.90
CA GLY A 25 -8.14 -14.01 2.36
C GLY A 25 -9.49 -13.72 2.99
N ASP A 26 -9.81 -14.43 4.07
CA ASP A 26 -11.01 -14.24 4.88
C ASP A 26 -10.71 -13.23 5.99
N PHE A 27 -11.31 -12.03 5.92
CA PHE A 27 -11.08 -10.98 6.91
C PHE A 27 -11.38 -11.40 8.35
N TYR A 28 -12.30 -12.36 8.58
CA TYR A 28 -12.56 -12.87 9.94
C TYR A 28 -11.36 -13.62 10.51
N GLN A 29 -10.54 -14.24 9.65
CA GLN A 29 -9.36 -14.99 10.07
C GLN A 29 -8.13 -14.09 10.17
N GLU A 30 -8.07 -13.04 9.35
CA GLU A 30 -6.86 -12.23 9.19
C GLU A 30 -6.83 -11.00 10.12
N PHE A 31 -7.97 -10.44 10.50
CA PHE A 31 -8.04 -9.13 11.18
C PHE A 31 -8.97 -9.10 12.40
N ASP A 32 -8.62 -8.21 13.32
CA ASP A 32 -9.48 -7.74 14.41
C ASP A 32 -9.96 -6.32 14.09
N LEU A 33 -11.24 -6.04 14.28
CA LEU A 33 -11.78 -4.68 14.24
C LEU A 33 -11.41 -3.98 15.55
N THR A 34 -10.60 -2.92 15.49
CA THR A 34 -9.99 -2.32 16.68
C THR A 34 -10.85 -1.24 17.31
N TRP A 35 -11.56 -0.45 16.51
CA TRP A 35 -12.48 0.60 16.97
C TRP A 35 -13.50 0.98 15.89
N GLY A 36 -14.54 1.71 16.30
CA GLY A 36 -15.57 2.28 15.41
C GLY A 36 -16.95 1.62 15.50
N ASP A 37 -17.11 0.59 16.32
CA ASP A 37 -18.37 -0.17 16.45
C ASP A 37 -18.89 -0.62 15.08
N LYS A 38 -20.14 -0.28 14.74
CA LYS A 38 -20.77 -0.54 13.44
C LYS A 38 -20.14 0.22 12.26
N ARG A 39 -19.10 1.02 12.49
CA ARG A 39 -18.36 1.70 11.43
C ARG A 39 -17.25 0.85 10.84
N ALA A 40 -16.91 -0.27 11.48
CA ALA A 40 -16.09 -1.31 10.89
C ALA A 40 -16.94 -2.56 10.74
N GLU A 41 -17.06 -3.07 9.52
CA GLU A 41 -17.87 -4.25 9.25
C GLU A 41 -17.15 -5.21 8.29
N ILE A 42 -17.17 -6.49 8.64
CA ILE A 42 -16.79 -7.57 7.72
C ILE A 42 -18.08 -8.16 7.15
N LEU A 43 -18.16 -8.17 5.82
CA LEU A 43 -19.34 -8.50 5.03
C LEU A 43 -19.03 -9.64 4.04
N ASN A 44 -20.08 -10.13 3.37
CA ASN A 44 -19.98 -11.13 2.30
C ASN A 44 -19.20 -12.39 2.70
N GLY A 45 -19.41 -12.86 3.93
CA GLY A 45 -18.73 -14.05 4.45
C GLY A 45 -17.22 -13.89 4.53
N GLY A 46 -16.72 -12.72 4.92
CA GLY A 46 -15.29 -12.48 5.11
C GLY A 46 -14.57 -11.89 3.90
N ARG A 47 -15.27 -11.61 2.80
CA ARG A 47 -14.65 -11.19 1.52
C ARG A 47 -14.58 -9.69 1.32
N LEU A 48 -15.27 -8.92 2.14
CA LEU A 48 -15.30 -7.47 2.08
C LEU A 48 -15.21 -6.91 3.50
N LEU A 49 -14.30 -5.98 3.72
CA LEU A 49 -14.27 -5.17 4.94
C LEU A 49 -14.58 -3.73 4.56
N THR A 50 -15.40 -3.06 5.35
CA THR A 50 -15.72 -1.64 5.18
C THR A 50 -15.35 -0.85 6.42
N LEU A 51 -14.76 0.33 6.20
CA LEU A 51 -14.58 1.35 7.23
C LEU A 51 -15.43 2.55 6.88
N SER A 52 -15.97 3.20 7.90
CA SER A 52 -16.76 4.41 7.74
C SER A 52 -16.42 5.45 8.79
N LEU A 53 -16.63 6.71 8.42
CA LEU A 53 -16.33 7.87 9.24
C LEU A 53 -17.53 8.81 9.23
N ASP A 54 -17.94 9.20 10.41
CA ASP A 54 -18.92 10.25 10.66
C ASP A 54 -18.44 11.14 11.82
N LYS A 55 -19.22 12.16 12.16
CA LYS A 55 -18.83 13.16 13.16
C LYS A 55 -18.58 12.57 14.55
N ALA A 56 -19.14 11.39 14.85
CA ALA A 56 -18.95 10.77 16.15
C ALA A 56 -17.65 9.95 16.21
N SER A 57 -17.28 9.28 15.13
CA SER A 57 -16.08 8.44 15.10
C SER A 57 -15.71 8.02 13.68
N GLY A 58 -14.43 7.71 13.49
CA GLY A 58 -13.97 6.87 12.38
C GLY A 58 -14.03 5.38 12.72
N SER A 59 -13.16 4.61 12.09
CA SER A 59 -12.98 3.20 12.42
C SER A 59 -11.63 2.65 11.96
N GLY A 60 -11.28 1.47 12.45
CA GLY A 60 -10.03 0.81 12.06
C GLY A 60 -9.98 -0.68 12.39
N PHE A 61 -8.99 -1.33 11.81
CA PHE A 61 -8.69 -2.74 12.03
C PHE A 61 -7.18 -2.98 12.06
N ARG A 62 -6.77 -4.12 12.63
CA ARG A 62 -5.37 -4.57 12.65
C ARG A 62 -5.27 -6.06 12.38
N SER A 63 -4.15 -6.51 11.81
CA SER A 63 -3.92 -7.93 11.57
C SER A 63 -3.74 -8.67 12.89
N LYS A 64 -4.25 -9.91 12.94
CA LYS A 64 -4.01 -10.80 14.08
C LYS A 64 -2.54 -11.18 14.18
N ARG A 65 -1.90 -11.39 13.03
CA ARG A 65 -0.48 -11.76 12.91
C ARG A 65 0.43 -10.55 12.79
N GLU A 66 1.67 -10.74 13.19
CA GLU A 66 2.79 -9.85 12.92
C GLU A 66 3.64 -10.41 11.78
N TYR A 67 4.33 -9.52 11.09
CA TYR A 67 5.22 -9.84 9.99
C TYR A 67 6.58 -9.20 10.24
N LEU A 68 7.64 -9.94 9.98
CA LEU A 68 9.00 -9.40 9.87
C LEU A 68 9.47 -9.73 8.47
N PHE A 69 9.42 -8.73 7.59
CA PHE A 69 9.52 -8.86 6.14
C PHE A 69 8.35 -9.63 5.50
N GLY A 70 8.04 -9.27 4.26
CA GLY A 70 6.91 -9.82 3.53
C GLY A 70 6.51 -9.00 2.32
N ARG A 71 5.68 -9.59 1.47
CA ARG A 71 4.82 -8.83 0.54
C ARG A 71 3.41 -8.80 1.11
N ILE A 72 2.91 -7.60 1.39
CA ILE A 72 1.57 -7.36 1.89
C ILE A 72 0.77 -6.63 0.82
N ASP A 73 -0.28 -7.28 0.33
CA ASP A 73 -1.18 -6.78 -0.70
C ASP A 73 -2.56 -6.54 -0.11
N MET A 74 -3.17 -5.40 -0.43
CA MET A 74 -4.56 -5.09 -0.12
C MET A 74 -5.24 -4.42 -1.31
N GLN A 75 -6.44 -4.88 -1.67
CA GLN A 75 -7.26 -4.13 -2.61
C GLN A 75 -8.13 -3.12 -1.88
N ILE A 76 -7.99 -1.85 -2.23
CA ILE A 76 -8.68 -0.74 -1.58
C ILE A 76 -9.47 0.04 -2.62
N LYS A 77 -10.70 0.42 -2.28
CA LYS A 77 -11.50 1.41 -3.00
C LYS A 77 -11.84 2.55 -2.04
N LEU A 78 -11.45 3.76 -2.43
CA LEU A 78 -11.49 4.94 -1.56
C LEU A 78 -12.88 5.58 -1.50
N VAL A 79 -13.04 6.52 -0.56
CA VAL A 79 -14.26 7.31 -0.36
C VAL A 79 -14.59 8.07 -1.65
N SER A 80 -15.82 7.92 -2.12
CA SER A 80 -16.32 8.63 -3.30
C SER A 80 -16.93 9.99 -2.96
N GLY A 81 -17.03 10.86 -3.96
CA GLY A 81 -17.65 12.17 -3.79
C GLY A 81 -16.71 13.16 -3.10
N ASN A 82 -17.22 13.94 -2.15
CA ASN A 82 -16.40 14.88 -1.38
C ASN A 82 -15.82 14.11 -0.19
N SER A 83 -14.50 13.98 -0.17
CA SER A 83 -13.74 13.30 0.87
C SER A 83 -12.70 14.21 1.51
N ALA A 84 -12.77 15.52 1.26
CA ALA A 84 -11.86 16.50 1.83
C ALA A 84 -11.80 16.35 3.36
N GLY A 85 -10.60 16.47 3.91
CA GLY A 85 -10.31 16.30 5.33
C GLY A 85 -10.10 14.85 5.80
N THR A 86 -10.61 13.87 5.04
CA THR A 86 -10.50 12.45 5.44
C THR A 86 -9.16 11.84 5.04
N VAL A 87 -8.66 10.91 5.86
CA VAL A 87 -7.51 10.05 5.54
C VAL A 87 -7.92 8.59 5.68
N THR A 88 -7.78 7.85 4.58
CA THR A 88 -7.77 6.38 4.61
C THR A 88 -6.32 5.95 4.76
N ALA A 89 -5.95 5.24 5.82
CA ALA A 89 -4.58 4.75 6.02
C ALA A 89 -4.52 3.23 5.81
N PHE A 90 -3.42 2.74 5.27
CA PHE A 90 -3.03 1.33 5.17
C PHE A 90 -1.53 1.24 5.43
N TYR A 91 -1.14 0.66 6.55
CA TYR A 91 0.24 0.76 7.02
C TYR A 91 0.68 -0.47 7.79
N LEU A 92 1.99 -0.63 7.95
CA LEU A 92 2.58 -1.54 8.91
C LEU A 92 3.18 -0.72 10.04
N SER A 93 2.97 -1.12 11.29
CA SER A 93 3.60 -0.47 12.44
C SER A 93 3.96 -1.47 13.52
N SER A 94 5.01 -1.17 14.25
CA SER A 94 5.41 -1.87 15.49
C SER A 94 4.94 -1.05 16.70
N GLU A 95 4.92 -1.64 17.88
CA GLU A 95 4.43 -0.94 19.07
C GLU A 95 5.54 -0.15 19.79
N GLY A 96 5.17 0.97 20.41
CA GLY A 96 6.04 1.73 21.31
C GLY A 96 6.62 3.03 20.72
N PRO A 97 7.36 3.79 21.53
CA PRO A 97 7.84 5.13 21.16
C PRO A 97 8.91 5.12 20.05
N ASN A 98 9.63 4.01 19.90
CA ASN A 98 10.67 3.83 18.87
C ASN A 98 10.20 2.90 17.74
N HIS A 99 8.89 2.91 17.44
CA HIS A 99 8.32 2.06 16.41
C HIS A 99 8.97 2.30 15.04
N ASP A 100 9.12 1.22 14.30
CA ASP A 100 9.21 1.25 12.84
C ASP A 100 7.80 1.26 12.24
N GLU A 101 7.61 1.98 11.12
CA GLU A 101 6.31 2.08 10.42
C GLU A 101 6.48 2.37 8.91
N ILE A 102 5.55 1.87 8.09
CA ILE A 102 5.56 1.94 6.62
C ILE A 102 4.15 2.27 6.13
N ASP A 103 3.98 3.45 5.50
CA ASP A 103 2.64 4.04 5.33
C ASP A 103 2.20 4.18 3.89
N PHE A 104 0.96 3.79 3.62
CA PHE A 104 0.10 4.43 2.63
C PHE A 104 -0.99 5.23 3.34
N GLU A 105 -1.11 6.50 3.02
CA GLU A 105 -2.18 7.38 3.45
C GLU A 105 -2.84 8.00 2.22
N PHE A 106 -4.14 7.84 2.09
CA PHE A 106 -4.92 8.38 0.99
C PHE A 106 -5.64 9.64 1.46
N LEU A 107 -5.13 10.79 1.05
CA LEU A 107 -5.66 12.09 1.45
C LEU A 107 -6.83 12.44 0.53
N GLY A 108 -8.01 12.55 1.13
CA GLY A 108 -9.24 12.89 0.41
C GLY A 108 -9.25 14.32 -0.12
N ASN A 109 -10.21 14.60 -1.00
CA ASN A 109 -10.29 15.88 -1.68
C ASN A 109 -11.74 16.26 -2.00
N LEU A 110 -11.94 17.48 -2.50
CA LEU A 110 -13.23 17.94 -3.01
C LEU A 110 -13.69 17.05 -4.17
N SER A 111 -15.01 16.96 -4.38
CA SER A 111 -15.57 16.20 -5.50
C SER A 111 -14.99 16.69 -6.84
N GLY A 112 -14.41 15.78 -7.61
CA GLY A 112 -13.79 16.07 -8.90
C GLY A 112 -12.31 16.42 -8.85
N ASP A 113 -11.77 16.73 -7.67
CA ASP A 113 -10.33 16.94 -7.47
C ASP A 113 -9.62 15.59 -7.18
N PRO A 114 -8.35 15.43 -7.58
CA PRO A 114 -7.64 14.16 -7.44
C PRO A 114 -7.27 13.86 -5.98
N TYR A 115 -7.34 12.57 -5.63
CA TYR A 115 -6.75 12.03 -4.40
C TYR A 115 -5.23 12.14 -4.41
N ILE A 116 -4.64 12.32 -3.22
CA ILE A 116 -3.19 12.18 -3.02
C ILE A 116 -2.90 10.86 -2.31
N VAL A 117 -1.98 10.08 -2.86
CA VAL A 117 -1.32 8.98 -2.15
C VAL A 117 -0.08 9.53 -1.48
N HIS A 118 -0.10 9.53 -0.17
CA HIS A 118 1.00 9.90 0.70
C HIS A 118 1.69 8.62 1.19
N THR A 119 3.01 8.56 1.10
CA THR A 119 3.81 7.46 1.65
C THR A 119 4.82 7.99 2.65
N ASN A 120 5.07 7.24 3.71
CA ASN A 120 6.07 7.59 4.71
C ASN A 120 6.78 6.33 5.23
N VAL A 121 7.93 6.54 5.87
CA VAL A 121 8.71 5.46 6.50
C VAL A 121 9.28 6.00 7.80
N TYR A 122 8.86 5.41 8.91
CA TYR A 122 9.46 5.59 10.22
C TYR A 122 10.45 4.47 10.50
N SER A 123 11.58 4.83 11.06
CA SER A 123 12.44 3.84 11.69
C SER A 123 12.99 4.35 13.00
N GLN A 124 12.90 3.51 14.04
CA GLN A 124 13.27 3.85 15.42
C GLN A 124 12.58 5.14 15.90
N GLY A 125 11.29 5.28 15.62
CA GLY A 125 10.46 6.44 15.97
C GLY A 125 10.70 7.69 15.11
N LYS A 126 11.62 7.65 14.14
CA LYS A 126 11.93 8.79 13.28
C LYS A 126 11.32 8.64 11.89
N GLY A 127 10.36 9.49 11.57
CA GLY A 127 9.74 9.63 10.25
C GLY A 127 10.36 10.75 9.41
N ASP A 128 9.52 11.71 8.99
CA ASP A 128 9.87 12.84 8.13
C ASP A 128 10.32 12.47 6.70
N ARG A 129 9.76 11.37 6.15
CA ARG A 129 10.14 10.82 4.85
C ARG A 129 8.99 10.76 3.86
N GLU A 130 8.18 11.81 3.83
CA GLU A 130 6.94 11.87 3.08
C GLU A 130 7.22 11.99 1.57
N GLN A 131 6.50 11.21 0.78
CA GLN A 131 6.38 11.40 -0.66
C GLN A 131 4.92 11.33 -1.06
N GLN A 132 4.47 12.23 -1.92
CA GLN A 132 3.09 12.32 -2.34
C GLN A 132 2.96 12.17 -3.85
N PHE A 133 1.89 11.50 -4.29
CA PHE A 133 1.62 11.21 -5.69
C PHE A 133 0.14 11.39 -6.00
N TYR A 134 -0.17 11.89 -7.19
CA TYR A 134 -1.48 11.64 -7.81
C TYR A 134 -1.52 10.24 -8.41
N LEU A 135 -2.71 9.66 -8.54
CA LEU A 135 -2.91 8.39 -9.23
C LEU A 135 -3.26 8.62 -10.71
N TRP A 136 -2.89 7.68 -11.57
CA TRP A 136 -3.23 7.67 -13.01
C TRP A 136 -4.62 7.11 -13.30
N PHE A 137 -5.45 6.96 -12.26
CA PHE A 137 -6.82 6.48 -12.30
C PHE A 137 -7.63 7.12 -11.15
N ASP A 138 -8.96 7.00 -11.20
CA ASP A 138 -9.85 7.39 -10.11
C ASP A 138 -9.98 6.25 -9.08
N PRO A 139 -9.35 6.36 -7.88
CA PRO A 139 -9.32 5.29 -6.88
C PRO A 139 -10.65 5.09 -6.15
N THR A 140 -11.67 5.91 -6.42
CA THR A 140 -13.00 5.77 -5.80
C THR A 140 -13.94 4.90 -6.64
N LYS A 141 -13.60 4.62 -7.89
CA LYS A 141 -14.48 3.89 -8.84
C LYS A 141 -14.31 2.39 -8.74
N ASN A 142 -13.07 1.93 -8.66
CA ASN A 142 -12.72 0.51 -8.65
C ASN A 142 -11.76 0.19 -7.50
N PHE A 143 -11.63 -1.10 -7.21
CA PHE A 143 -10.61 -1.58 -6.31
C PHE A 143 -9.27 -1.63 -7.04
N HIS A 144 -8.23 -1.11 -6.40
CA HIS A 144 -6.85 -1.17 -6.87
C HIS A 144 -5.97 -1.83 -5.81
N THR A 145 -4.93 -2.53 -6.24
CA THR A 145 -4.02 -3.23 -5.33
C THR A 145 -2.92 -2.29 -4.87
N TYR A 146 -2.79 -2.13 -3.55
CA TYR A 146 -1.70 -1.41 -2.92
C TYR A 146 -0.81 -2.43 -2.20
N SER A 147 0.48 -2.41 -2.54
CA SER A 147 1.42 -3.42 -2.07
C SER A 147 2.60 -2.78 -1.34
N ILE A 148 2.95 -3.35 -0.20
CA ILE A 148 4.20 -3.10 0.51
C ILE A 148 5.06 -4.36 0.39
N ILE A 149 6.17 -4.26 -0.35
CA ILE A 149 7.19 -5.31 -0.39
C ILE A 149 8.33 -4.88 0.51
N TRP A 150 8.50 -5.60 1.61
CA TRP A 150 9.47 -5.28 2.66
C TRP A 150 10.43 -6.45 2.82
N SER A 151 11.72 -6.21 2.58
CA SER A 151 12.81 -7.15 2.78
C SER A 151 13.93 -6.52 3.61
N PRO A 152 14.93 -7.29 4.07
CA PRO A 152 16.08 -6.72 4.78
C PRO A 152 16.86 -5.67 3.97
N GLN A 153 16.72 -5.67 2.64
CA GLN A 153 17.46 -4.78 1.74
C GLN A 153 16.69 -3.54 1.34
N ARG A 154 15.34 -3.59 1.29
CA ARG A 154 14.53 -2.46 0.81
C ARG A 154 13.05 -2.60 1.17
N ILE A 155 12.36 -1.46 1.12
CA ILE A 155 10.91 -1.36 1.09
C ILE A 155 10.51 -0.82 -0.28
N THR A 156 9.56 -1.47 -0.96
CA THR A 156 8.98 -1.01 -2.23
C THR A 156 7.48 -0.84 -2.07
N PHE A 157 7.01 0.37 -2.40
CA PHE A 157 5.60 0.70 -2.47
C PHE A 157 5.12 0.53 -3.91
N MET A 158 4.04 -0.22 -4.11
CA MET A 158 3.46 -0.42 -5.43
C MET A 158 1.97 -0.12 -5.46
N VAL A 159 1.51 0.33 -6.63
CA VAL A 159 0.11 0.50 -6.98
C VAL A 159 -0.15 -0.30 -8.26
N ASP A 160 -1.02 -1.31 -8.21
CA ASP A 160 -1.29 -2.23 -9.32
C ASP A 160 -0.02 -2.84 -9.95
N ASN A 161 0.92 -3.27 -9.10
CA ASN A 161 2.25 -3.77 -9.50
C ASN A 161 3.16 -2.74 -10.21
N ILE A 162 2.84 -1.45 -10.18
CA ILE A 162 3.72 -0.36 -10.61
C ILE A 162 4.43 0.20 -9.36
N PRO A 163 5.77 0.10 -9.26
CA PRO A 163 6.50 0.66 -8.13
C PRO A 163 6.46 2.20 -8.20
N ILE A 164 6.06 2.85 -7.10
CA ILE A 164 6.02 4.32 -7.00
C ILE A 164 7.16 4.86 -6.13
N ARG A 165 7.65 4.05 -5.18
CA ARG A 165 8.71 4.41 -4.25
C ARG A 165 9.54 3.20 -3.84
N VAL A 166 10.84 3.40 -3.70
CA VAL A 166 11.78 2.45 -3.07
C VAL A 166 12.52 3.18 -1.96
N PHE A 167 12.59 2.55 -0.79
CA PHE A 167 13.42 2.97 0.34
C PHE A 167 14.43 1.87 0.64
N ASN A 168 15.71 2.12 0.35
CA ASN A 168 16.76 1.12 0.52
C ASN A 168 17.23 1.08 1.97
N ASN A 169 17.70 -0.09 2.41
CA ASN A 169 18.47 -0.22 3.63
C ASN A 169 19.84 0.45 3.41
N GLU A 170 20.03 1.60 4.07
CA GLU A 170 21.24 2.41 4.02
C GLU A 170 21.88 2.53 5.42
N GLU A 171 21.74 1.50 6.26
CA GLU A 171 22.37 1.47 7.59
C GLU A 171 23.89 1.62 7.52
N SER A 172 24.52 1.16 6.43
CA SER A 172 25.96 1.34 6.18
C SER A 172 26.42 2.80 6.16
N ILE A 173 25.49 3.75 5.95
CA ILE A 173 25.73 5.20 5.99
C ILE A 173 24.95 5.88 7.13
N GLY A 174 24.55 5.10 8.14
CA GLY A 174 23.92 5.60 9.37
C GLY A 174 22.44 5.94 9.26
N VAL A 175 21.74 5.50 8.21
CA VAL A 175 20.28 5.68 8.09
C VAL A 175 19.56 4.44 8.65
N PRO A 176 18.79 4.57 9.74
CA PRO A 176 18.03 3.45 10.30
C PRO A 176 17.03 2.86 9.30
N PHE A 177 16.79 1.56 9.40
CA PHE A 177 15.88 0.83 8.53
C PHE A 177 15.00 -0.14 9.35
N PRO A 178 13.70 -0.27 9.02
CA PRO A 178 12.80 -1.24 9.65
C PRO A 178 13.26 -2.69 9.39
N LYS A 179 14.03 -3.30 10.27
CA LYS A 179 14.49 -4.69 10.11
C LYS A 179 14.46 -5.56 11.36
N ASN A 180 14.23 -4.97 12.52
CA ASN A 180 14.36 -5.68 13.80
C ASN A 180 13.04 -5.81 14.55
N GLN A 181 12.02 -5.02 14.19
CA GLN A 181 10.73 -5.00 14.87
C GLN A 181 9.66 -5.65 13.98
N PRO A 182 9.06 -6.79 14.37
CA PRO A 182 7.86 -7.30 13.71
C PRO A 182 6.75 -6.25 13.76
N MET A 183 5.99 -6.13 12.67
CA MET A 183 4.92 -5.15 12.53
C MET A 183 3.59 -5.84 12.25
N LYS A 184 2.50 -5.30 12.80
CA LYS A 184 1.14 -5.65 12.36
C LYS A 184 0.76 -4.76 11.18
N VAL A 185 -0.17 -5.25 10.37
CA VAL A 185 -0.84 -4.48 9.34
C VAL A 185 -2.02 -3.75 9.98
N TYR A 186 -2.18 -2.48 9.69
CA TYR A 186 -3.27 -1.64 10.15
C TYR A 186 -3.96 -0.97 8.99
N SER A 187 -5.21 -0.60 9.22
CA SER A 187 -5.91 0.33 8.37
C SER A 187 -6.95 1.09 9.18
N SER A 188 -7.13 2.36 8.85
CA SER A 188 -8.07 3.24 9.52
C SER A 188 -8.68 4.23 8.53
N LEU A 189 -9.85 4.76 8.89
CA LEU A 189 -10.47 5.91 8.23
C LEU A 189 -10.77 6.95 9.30
N TRP A 190 -10.18 8.13 9.18
CA TRP A 190 -10.25 9.17 10.21
C TRP A 190 -10.20 10.58 9.62
N ASP A 191 -10.61 11.55 10.42
CA ASP A 191 -10.57 12.97 10.08
C ASP A 191 -9.21 13.57 10.44
N ALA A 192 -8.57 14.19 9.44
CA ALA A 192 -7.27 14.82 9.53
C ALA A 192 -7.32 16.23 8.94
N ASP A 193 -8.42 16.94 9.20
CA ASP A 193 -8.74 18.29 8.76
C ASP A 193 -7.63 19.32 8.90
N GLU A 194 -6.72 19.12 9.85
CA GLU A 194 -5.60 20.04 10.09
C GLU A 194 -4.53 20.00 9.01
N TRP A 195 -4.47 18.95 8.17
CA TRP A 195 -3.41 18.83 7.16
C TRP A 195 -3.77 18.09 5.88
N ALA A 196 -4.79 17.22 5.87
CA ALA A 196 -5.03 16.27 4.77
C ALA A 196 -5.27 16.93 3.41
N THR A 197 -6.22 17.86 3.33
CA THR A 197 -6.62 18.44 2.05
C THR A 197 -6.09 19.86 1.89
N ARG A 198 -5.26 20.06 0.86
CA ARG A 198 -4.57 21.34 0.58
C ARG A 198 -3.82 21.88 1.81
N GLY A 199 -3.12 21.00 2.53
CA GLY A 199 -2.38 21.37 3.74
C GLY A 199 -3.27 21.86 4.88
N GLY A 200 -4.51 21.36 4.96
CA GLY A 200 -5.46 21.70 6.02
C GLY A 200 -6.36 22.91 5.75
N LEU A 201 -6.26 23.50 4.54
CA LEU A 201 -7.09 24.65 4.14
C LEU A 201 -8.55 24.25 3.85
N VAL A 202 -8.79 23.00 3.45
CA VAL A 202 -10.13 22.48 3.17
C VAL A 202 -10.51 21.47 4.25
N LYS A 203 -11.62 21.75 4.93
CA LYS A 203 -12.12 20.98 6.07
C LYS A 203 -13.17 19.94 5.65
N THR A 204 -13.42 18.98 6.53
CA THR A 204 -14.39 17.90 6.35
C THR A 204 -15.80 18.48 6.37
N ASP A 205 -16.51 18.30 5.26
CA ASP A 205 -17.94 18.59 5.21
C ASP A 205 -18.73 17.41 5.78
N TRP A 206 -18.98 17.45 7.09
CA TRP A 206 -19.73 16.41 7.80
C TRP A 206 -21.15 16.19 7.27
N SER A 207 -21.72 17.10 6.48
CA SER A 207 -23.01 16.85 5.80
C SER A 207 -22.93 15.75 4.72
N LYS A 208 -21.70 15.36 4.33
CA LYS A 208 -21.42 14.27 3.38
C LYS A 208 -21.14 12.93 4.04
N ALA A 209 -21.12 12.88 5.37
CA ALA A 209 -20.99 11.64 6.11
C ALA A 209 -22.22 10.71 5.88
N PRO A 210 -22.05 9.38 5.97
CA PRO A 210 -20.81 8.69 6.29
C PRO A 210 -19.87 8.57 5.08
N PHE A 211 -18.60 8.87 5.29
CA PHE A 211 -17.52 8.54 4.36
C PHE A 211 -17.24 7.06 4.45
N LYS A 212 -17.01 6.35 3.32
CA LYS A 212 -16.80 4.89 3.33
C LYS A 212 -15.63 4.47 2.45
N ALA A 213 -14.71 3.69 3.02
CA ALA A 213 -13.64 2.99 2.33
C ALA A 213 -13.87 1.48 2.35
N TYR A 214 -13.42 0.80 1.31
CA TYR A 214 -13.69 -0.63 1.11
C TYR A 214 -12.39 -1.40 0.87
N TYR A 215 -12.32 -2.60 1.44
CA TYR A 215 -11.14 -3.45 1.43
C TYR A 215 -11.51 -4.86 0.99
N LYS A 216 -10.70 -5.49 0.15
CA LYS A 216 -10.84 -6.90 -0.23
C LYS A 216 -9.52 -7.54 -0.61
N ASN A 217 -9.53 -8.85 -0.79
CA ASN A 217 -8.41 -9.61 -1.34
C ASN A 217 -7.08 -9.34 -0.61
N PHE A 218 -7.11 -9.28 0.73
CA PHE A 218 -5.89 -9.22 1.51
C PHE A 218 -5.05 -10.47 1.24
N ASN A 219 -3.75 -10.27 1.10
CA ASN A 219 -2.80 -11.36 0.95
C ASN A 219 -1.44 -10.97 1.54
N ALA A 220 -0.84 -11.89 2.30
CA ALA A 220 0.44 -11.68 2.95
C ALA A 220 1.37 -12.86 2.69
N TYR A 221 2.45 -12.60 1.96
CA TYR A 221 3.53 -13.55 1.72
C TYR A 221 4.64 -13.26 2.72
N SER A 222 4.68 -14.03 3.81
CA SER A 222 5.72 -13.86 4.84
C SER A 222 7.09 -14.30 4.35
N TRP A 223 8.17 -13.79 4.94
CA TRP A 223 9.52 -14.26 4.63
C TRP A 223 9.74 -15.76 4.90
N ASN A 224 8.99 -16.35 5.84
CA ASN A 224 9.17 -17.75 6.25
C ASN A 224 8.24 -18.73 5.49
N SER A 225 7.37 -18.27 4.59
CA SER A 225 6.51 -19.18 3.82
C SER A 225 7.32 -19.99 2.80
N VAL A 226 6.99 -21.27 2.62
CA VAL A 226 7.68 -22.14 1.67
C VAL A 226 7.20 -21.82 0.25
N GLY A 227 8.10 -21.33 -0.60
CA GLY A 227 7.83 -20.94 -1.98
C GLY A 227 8.95 -20.07 -2.55
N THR A 228 9.25 -20.20 -3.84
CA THR A 228 10.28 -19.46 -4.57
C THR A 228 9.86 -18.01 -4.78
N ASP A 229 9.89 -17.23 -3.71
CA ASP A 229 9.44 -15.85 -3.74
C ASP A 229 10.56 -14.94 -4.21
N VAL A 230 10.60 -14.74 -5.53
CA VAL A 230 11.52 -13.86 -6.24
C VAL A 230 11.55 -12.44 -5.62
N TRP A 231 10.45 -11.99 -5.00
CA TRP A 231 10.36 -10.69 -4.35
C TRP A 231 11.29 -10.50 -3.14
N ARG A 232 11.82 -11.57 -2.53
CA ARG A 232 12.65 -11.51 -1.32
C ARG A 232 13.98 -10.80 -1.51
N THR A 233 14.61 -10.98 -2.66
CA THR A 233 15.97 -10.49 -2.95
C THR A 233 16.04 -9.66 -4.23
N GLN A 234 14.99 -9.64 -5.05
CA GLN A 234 15.06 -9.01 -6.35
C GLN A 234 14.92 -7.48 -6.23
N ALA A 235 16.00 -6.80 -6.63
CA ALA A 235 15.91 -5.38 -6.99
C ALA A 235 14.91 -5.18 -8.13
N LEU A 236 14.37 -3.97 -8.28
CA LEU A 236 13.57 -3.66 -9.46
C LEU A 236 14.36 -3.98 -10.74
N ASP A 237 13.76 -4.77 -11.62
CA ASP A 237 14.34 -5.06 -12.94
C ASP A 237 14.34 -3.79 -13.82
N ALA A 238 14.82 -3.91 -15.06
CA ALA A 238 14.86 -2.77 -15.98
C ALA A 238 13.47 -2.16 -16.23
N THR A 239 12.42 -2.97 -16.23
CA THR A 239 11.03 -2.55 -16.45
C THR A 239 10.47 -1.83 -15.24
N GLY A 240 10.63 -2.41 -14.04
CA GLY A 240 10.26 -1.79 -12.77
C GLY A 240 10.94 -0.45 -12.54
N ARG A 241 12.23 -0.33 -12.89
CA ARG A 241 12.94 0.97 -12.84
C ARG A 241 12.40 2.00 -13.82
N ARG A 242 11.94 1.60 -15.01
CA ARG A 242 11.28 2.52 -15.96
C ARG A 242 9.94 2.99 -15.41
N TRP A 243 9.15 2.10 -14.85
CA TRP A 243 7.87 2.42 -14.21
C TRP A 243 8.04 3.34 -12.99
N LEU A 244 9.03 3.08 -12.14
CA LEU A 244 9.36 3.96 -11.02
C LEU A 244 9.70 5.37 -11.48
N ARG A 245 10.54 5.51 -12.53
CA ARG A 245 10.84 6.81 -13.12
C ARG A 245 9.61 7.49 -13.70
N TRP A 246 8.74 6.73 -14.37
CA TRP A 246 7.49 7.26 -14.91
C TRP A 246 6.58 7.80 -13.80
N ALA A 247 6.35 7.02 -12.74
CA ALA A 247 5.54 7.43 -11.60
C ALA A 247 6.12 8.69 -10.94
N GLN A 248 7.42 8.70 -10.67
CA GLN A 248 8.08 9.87 -10.05
C GLN A 248 8.10 11.10 -10.95
N LYS A 249 8.22 10.93 -12.27
CA LYS A 249 8.28 12.06 -13.21
C LYS A 249 6.91 12.69 -13.44
N TYR A 250 5.86 11.89 -13.58
CA TYR A 250 4.54 12.37 -14.03
C TYR A 250 3.51 12.49 -12.91
N HIS A 251 3.73 11.82 -11.78
CA HIS A 251 2.71 11.70 -10.74
C HIS A 251 3.15 12.20 -9.36
N MET A 252 4.45 12.32 -9.08
CA MET A 252 4.93 12.80 -7.78
C MET A 252 4.71 14.31 -7.63
N VAL A 253 4.10 14.71 -6.53
CA VAL A 253 3.78 16.12 -6.21
C VAL A 253 4.58 16.66 -5.02
N TYR A 254 5.05 15.78 -4.13
CA TYR A 254 5.94 16.15 -3.03
C TYR A 254 6.99 15.07 -2.80
N ASN A 255 8.19 15.48 -2.42
CA ASN A 255 9.31 14.59 -2.12
C ASN A 255 10.20 15.23 -1.05
N TYR A 256 10.19 14.69 0.17
CA TYR A 256 10.97 15.21 1.30
C TYR A 256 12.45 15.45 0.96
N CYS A 257 13.04 14.57 0.15
CA CYS A 257 14.43 14.70 -0.27
C CYS A 257 14.74 15.91 -1.16
N ALA A 258 13.74 16.52 -1.78
CA ALA A 258 13.87 17.73 -2.57
C ALA A 258 13.46 18.99 -1.79
N ASP A 259 12.90 18.83 -0.58
CA ASP A 259 12.46 19.93 0.27
C ASP A 259 13.64 20.53 1.05
N LEU A 260 14.28 21.53 0.44
CA LEU A 260 15.37 22.28 1.07
C LEU A 260 14.90 23.22 2.18
N LYS A 261 13.60 23.55 2.23
CA LYS A 261 13.04 24.37 3.32
C LYS A 261 12.97 23.53 4.60
N ARG A 262 12.56 22.26 4.49
CA ARG A 262 12.55 21.32 5.61
C ARG A 262 13.96 20.85 5.99
N PHE A 263 14.85 20.67 5.00
CA PHE A 263 16.23 20.23 5.21
C PHE A 263 17.27 21.29 4.79
N PRO A 264 17.40 22.40 5.53
CA PRO A 264 18.26 23.53 5.16
C PRO A 264 19.76 23.19 5.21
N HIS A 265 20.15 22.16 5.98
CA HIS A 265 21.54 21.68 6.09
C HIS A 265 21.92 20.62 5.05
N GLY A 266 21.10 20.49 3.99
CA GLY A 266 21.31 19.55 2.90
C GLY A 266 20.41 18.33 2.97
N ARG A 267 20.29 17.65 1.83
CA ARG A 267 19.37 16.52 1.66
C ARG A 267 19.73 15.36 2.61
N PRO A 268 18.73 14.63 3.14
CA PRO A 268 18.94 13.43 3.96
C PRO A 268 19.90 12.43 3.29
N SER A 269 20.67 11.69 4.09
CA SER A 269 21.77 10.86 3.61
C SER A 269 21.33 9.80 2.60
N GLU A 270 20.18 9.17 2.83
CA GLU A 270 19.57 8.18 1.92
C GLU A 270 19.14 8.78 0.57
N CYS A 271 19.01 10.11 0.49
CA CYS A 271 18.62 10.81 -0.72
C CYS A 271 19.83 11.16 -1.61
N ARG A 272 21.07 10.97 -1.15
CA ARG A 272 22.30 11.39 -1.86
C ARG A 272 22.69 10.43 -2.97
N ARG A 273 22.31 9.16 -2.88
CA ARG A 273 22.54 8.15 -3.92
C ARG A 273 21.37 8.07 -4.89
N SER A 274 21.62 7.60 -6.11
CA SER A 274 20.56 7.37 -7.09
C SER A 274 19.59 6.31 -6.58
N ARG A 275 18.30 6.64 -6.52
CA ARG A 275 17.22 5.72 -6.11
C ARG A 275 16.82 4.71 -7.17
N PHE A 276 17.46 4.78 -8.34
CA PHE A 276 17.16 3.92 -9.50
C PHE A 276 18.19 2.81 -9.70
N LEU A 277 19.10 2.60 -8.74
CA LEU A 277 20.11 1.54 -8.78
C LEU A 277 19.62 0.32 -7.97
#